data_AF-A0A1V1P3P2-F1
#
_entry.id   AF-A0A1V1P3P2-F1
#
_cell.length_a   1.000
_cell.length_b   1.000
_cell.length_c   1.000
_cell.angle_alpha   90.00
_cell.angle_beta   90.00
_cell.angle_gamma   90.00
#
_symmetry.space_group_name_H-M   'P 1'
#
loop_
_entity.id
_entity.type
_entity.pdbx_description
1 polymer ?
#
loop_
_entity_poly.entity_id
_entity_poly.type
_entity_poly.pdbx_seq_one_letter_code
_entity_poly.pdbx_strand_id
1 'polypeptide(L)'
;MGAAYVFMRTGTAWSEIAKLTPTNGAATDYFGEKVSISNDYIVVGSLMDDDRGDSSGSAYVYKRDGTTWNFLAKLNASDGLPGDNFTQGIGLSENFIAVGANNGDHQGVSQGTAYFYKIQNLPTIVEIENQTIDIQQDSCLVNLNIVDTDGRNITITAQTANEQIVPYTGIHVNGTGTYYSVIPM
;
A
#
# COMPACT_ATOMS: atom_id res chain seq x y z
N MET A 1 -17.78 12.70 -18.78
CA MET A 1 -17.17 11.76 -17.82
C MET A 1 -16.50 10.62 -18.58
N GLY A 2 -15.39 10.12 -18.07
CA GLY A 2 -14.72 8.92 -18.59
C GLY A 2 -14.86 7.73 -17.64
N ALA A 3 -14.19 6.62 -17.97
CA ALA A 3 -14.13 5.40 -17.18
C ALA A 3 -12.82 4.66 -17.50
N ALA A 4 -12.36 3.84 -16.56
CA ALA A 4 -11.27 2.89 -16.79
C ALA A 4 -11.83 1.46 -16.75
N TYR A 5 -11.29 0.58 -17.58
CA TYR A 5 -11.78 -0.79 -17.71
C TYR A 5 -10.65 -1.77 -17.37
N VAL A 6 -10.96 -2.75 -16.55
CA VAL A 6 -10.00 -3.77 -16.13
C VAL A 6 -10.28 -5.05 -16.90
N PHE A 7 -9.27 -5.52 -17.63
CA PHE A 7 -9.33 -6.78 -18.35
C PHE A 7 -8.41 -7.80 -17.69
N MET A 8 -8.90 -9.03 -17.53
CA MET A 8 -8.11 -10.16 -17.06
C MET A 8 -7.94 -11.16 -18.19
N ARG A 9 -6.72 -11.65 -18.37
CA ARG A 9 -6.41 -12.69 -19.33
C ARG A 9 -6.49 -14.06 -18.68
N THR A 10 -7.30 -14.95 -19.24
CA THR A 10 -7.38 -16.36 -18.84
C THR A 10 -7.04 -17.24 -20.04
N GLY A 11 -5.91 -17.94 -19.98
CA GLY A 11 -5.36 -18.63 -21.14
C GLY A 11 -5.04 -17.63 -22.26
N THR A 12 -5.76 -17.74 -23.38
CA THR A 12 -5.59 -16.86 -24.53
C THR A 12 -6.63 -15.73 -24.62
N ALA A 13 -7.70 -15.77 -23.83
CA ALA A 13 -8.81 -14.82 -23.91
C ALA A 13 -8.65 -13.68 -22.89
N TRP A 14 -9.03 -12.46 -23.30
CA TRP A 14 -9.22 -11.32 -22.42
C TRP A 14 -10.71 -11.14 -22.11
N SER A 15 -11.04 -10.94 -20.84
CA SER A 15 -12.40 -10.62 -20.40
C SER A 15 -12.39 -9.35 -19.56
N GLU A 16 -13.33 -8.46 -19.81
CA GLU A 16 -13.59 -7.33 -18.91
C GLU A 16 -14.09 -7.88 -17.56
N ILE A 17 -13.43 -7.51 -16.47
CA ILE A 17 -13.79 -7.95 -15.12
C ILE A 17 -14.27 -6.80 -14.23
N ALA A 18 -13.99 -5.55 -14.61
CA ALA A 18 -14.48 -4.39 -13.90
C ALA A 18 -14.49 -3.14 -14.78
N LYS A 19 -15.43 -2.24 -14.46
CA LYS A 19 -15.46 -0.86 -14.93
C LYS A 19 -15.32 0.05 -13.73
N LEU A 20 -14.26 0.84 -13.71
CA LEU A 20 -13.96 1.82 -12.67
C LEU A 20 -14.51 3.18 -13.10
N THR A 21 -15.19 3.85 -12.17
CA THR A 21 -15.75 5.19 -12.38
C THR A 21 -15.46 6.06 -11.16
N PRO A 22 -15.24 7.38 -11.36
CA PRO A 22 -14.97 8.29 -10.25
C PRO A 22 -16.18 8.36 -9.32
N THR A 23 -15.95 8.49 -8.01
CA THR A 23 -17.01 8.62 -7.01
C THR A 23 -17.72 9.97 -7.09
N ASN A 24 -17.03 11.03 -7.52
CA ASN A 24 -17.56 12.38 -7.64
C ASN A 24 -17.20 13.08 -8.97
N GLY A 25 -17.02 12.33 -10.06
CA GLY A 25 -16.56 12.91 -11.33
C GLY A 25 -17.61 13.77 -12.03
N ALA A 26 -17.20 14.94 -12.49
CA ALA A 26 -17.98 15.85 -13.32
C ALA A 26 -17.76 15.60 -14.83
N ALA A 27 -18.57 16.29 -15.63
CA ALA A 27 -18.32 16.32 -17.07
C ALA A 27 -17.01 17.06 -17.33
N THR A 28 -16.14 16.48 -18.17
CA THR A 28 -14.82 17.00 -18.59
C THR A 28 -13.61 16.72 -17.70
N ASP A 29 -13.75 16.08 -16.53
CA ASP A 29 -12.63 15.73 -15.64
C ASP A 29 -11.61 14.74 -16.24
N TYR A 30 -11.94 14.15 -17.39
CA TYR A 30 -11.11 13.18 -18.11
C TYR A 30 -10.64 11.99 -17.26
N PHE A 31 -11.51 11.49 -16.37
CA PHE A 31 -11.25 10.24 -15.65
C PHE A 31 -10.90 9.09 -16.62
N GLY A 32 -9.79 8.40 -16.36
CA GLY A 32 -9.32 7.30 -17.20
C GLY A 32 -8.25 7.70 -18.22
N GLU A 33 -7.85 8.98 -18.27
CA GLU A 33 -6.83 9.46 -19.21
C GLU A 33 -5.43 8.92 -18.90
N LYS A 34 -5.10 8.76 -17.61
CA LYS A 34 -3.93 8.00 -17.14
C LYS A 34 -4.37 6.84 -16.27
N VAL A 35 -3.69 5.71 -16.42
CA VAL A 35 -3.86 4.53 -15.57
C VAL A 35 -2.50 3.94 -15.22
N SER A 36 -2.38 3.44 -14.00
CA SER A 36 -1.24 2.64 -13.55
C SER A 36 -1.76 1.48 -12.72
N ILE A 37 -1.18 0.29 -12.89
CA ILE A 37 -1.60 -0.93 -12.20
C ILE A 37 -0.37 -1.69 -11.71
N SER A 38 -0.42 -2.15 -10.47
CA SER A 38 0.60 -3.00 -9.87
C SER A 38 -0.03 -3.79 -8.73
N ASN A 39 0.18 -5.11 -8.72
CA ASN A 39 -0.42 -6.02 -7.76
C ASN A 39 -1.94 -5.80 -7.64
N ASP A 40 -2.41 -5.52 -6.43
CA ASP A 40 -3.82 -5.31 -6.11
C ASP A 40 -4.23 -3.84 -6.14
N TYR A 41 -3.44 -2.95 -6.75
CA TYR A 41 -3.74 -1.53 -6.81
C TYR A 41 -3.83 -1.03 -8.25
N ILE A 42 -4.84 -0.21 -8.50
CA ILE A 42 -4.98 0.60 -9.71
C ILE A 42 -5.07 2.06 -9.29
N VAL A 43 -4.37 2.92 -10.01
CA VAL A 43 -4.51 4.37 -9.89
C VAL A 43 -5.00 4.92 -11.22
N VAL A 44 -6.09 5.67 -11.19
CA VAL A 44 -6.72 6.29 -12.35
C VAL A 44 -6.69 7.81 -12.22
N GLY A 45 -6.12 8.50 -13.20
CA GLY A 45 -6.06 9.96 -13.24
C GLY A 45 -7.34 10.58 -13.79
N SER A 46 -7.67 11.76 -13.25
CA SER A 46 -8.67 12.71 -13.76
C SER A 46 -8.01 14.08 -13.86
N LEU A 47 -7.44 14.34 -15.04
CA LEU A 47 -6.55 15.47 -15.27
C LEU A 47 -7.22 16.84 -15.04
N MET A 48 -8.51 16.96 -15.37
CA MET A 48 -9.23 18.25 -15.34
C MET A 48 -10.15 18.38 -14.12
N ASP A 49 -10.10 17.43 -13.19
CA ASP A 49 -10.81 17.50 -11.92
C ASP A 49 -10.43 18.80 -11.17
N ASP A 50 -11.42 19.47 -10.60
CA ASP A 50 -11.32 20.84 -10.10
C ASP A 50 -11.49 20.96 -8.57
N ASP A 51 -11.41 19.84 -7.84
CA ASP A 51 -11.58 19.78 -6.38
C ASP A 51 -10.62 20.73 -5.61
N ARG A 52 -9.44 21.05 -6.17
CA ARG A 52 -8.48 22.02 -5.60
C ARG A 52 -8.30 23.29 -6.44
N GLY A 53 -9.23 23.55 -7.36
CA GLY A 53 -9.19 24.65 -8.31
C GLY A 53 -9.15 24.15 -9.76
N ASP A 54 -9.49 25.03 -10.70
CA ASP A 54 -9.66 24.70 -12.11
C ASP A 54 -8.50 23.86 -12.66
N SER A 55 -8.80 22.63 -13.11
CA SER A 55 -7.81 21.71 -13.66
C SER A 55 -6.60 21.45 -12.75
N SER A 56 -6.83 21.44 -11.43
CA SER A 56 -5.83 21.02 -10.44
C SER A 56 -5.48 19.53 -10.57
N GLY A 57 -6.46 18.72 -10.97
CA GLY A 57 -6.32 17.30 -11.25
C GLY A 57 -6.36 16.42 -10.00
N SER A 58 -6.83 15.18 -10.18
CA SER A 58 -7.04 14.21 -9.10
C SER A 58 -6.71 12.79 -9.51
N ALA A 59 -6.18 11.96 -8.60
CA ALA A 59 -5.96 10.54 -8.82
C ALA A 59 -6.87 9.68 -7.94
N TYR A 60 -7.44 8.62 -8.48
CA TYR A 60 -8.36 7.72 -7.80
C TYR A 60 -7.69 6.36 -7.64
N VAL A 61 -7.55 5.91 -6.40
CA VAL A 61 -6.91 4.64 -6.05
C VAL A 61 -8.00 3.60 -5.83
N TYR A 62 -7.87 2.46 -6.50
CA TYR A 62 -8.71 1.29 -6.33
C TYR A 62 -7.86 0.12 -5.84
N LYS A 63 -8.40 -0.62 -4.87
CA LYS A 63 -7.79 -1.84 -4.34
C LYS A 63 -8.62 -3.05 -4.73
N ARG A 64 -7.95 -4.09 -5.20
CA ARG A 64 -8.56 -5.38 -5.51
C ARG A 64 -8.84 -6.14 -4.21
N ASP A 65 -10.05 -6.67 -4.10
CA ASP A 65 -10.45 -7.62 -3.07
C ASP A 65 -11.12 -8.82 -3.77
N GLY A 66 -10.40 -9.95 -3.81
CA GLY A 66 -10.78 -11.13 -4.57
C GLY A 66 -10.88 -10.85 -6.08
N THR A 67 -12.11 -10.75 -6.60
CA THR A 67 -12.41 -10.41 -8.00
C THR A 67 -12.98 -9.00 -8.16
N THR A 68 -13.17 -8.27 -7.07
CA THR A 68 -13.76 -6.93 -7.07
C THR A 68 -12.69 -5.85 -6.97
N TRP A 69 -12.95 -4.68 -7.53
CA TRP A 69 -12.10 -3.49 -7.41
C TRP A 69 -12.87 -2.41 -6.65
N ASN A 70 -12.39 -2.09 -5.46
CA ASN A 70 -13.04 -1.15 -4.55
C ASN A 70 -12.32 0.18 -4.55
N PHE A 71 -13.06 1.28 -4.59
CA PHE A 71 -12.48 2.61 -4.39
C PHE A 71 -11.86 2.68 -2.99
N LEU A 72 -10.58 3.05 -2.93
CA LEU A 72 -9.82 3.15 -1.69
C LEU A 72 -9.64 4.61 -1.28
N ALA A 73 -9.19 5.47 -2.20
CA ALA A 73 -8.88 6.86 -1.89
C ALA A 73 -8.90 7.75 -3.13
N LYS A 74 -9.17 9.04 -2.94
CA LYS A 74 -8.87 10.11 -3.89
C LYS A 74 -7.63 10.85 -3.40
N LEU A 75 -6.65 11.03 -4.26
CA LEU A 75 -5.40 11.75 -4.01
C LEU A 75 -5.44 13.07 -4.75
N ASN A 76 -5.06 14.13 -4.04
CA ASN A 76 -4.90 15.47 -4.59
C ASN A 76 -3.50 15.96 -4.20
N ALA A 77 -2.87 16.78 -5.04
CA ALA A 77 -1.65 17.50 -4.65
C ALA A 77 -1.88 18.25 -3.32
N SER A 78 -0.95 18.12 -2.36
CA SER A 78 -1.09 18.70 -1.02
C SER A 78 -1.23 20.23 -1.04
N ASP A 79 -0.58 20.84 -2.02
CA ASP A 79 -0.49 22.26 -2.33
C ASP A 79 -1.04 22.57 -3.73
N GLY A 80 -1.90 21.70 -4.26
CA GLY A 80 -2.43 21.83 -5.62
C GLY A 80 -3.12 23.17 -5.85
N LEU A 81 -2.73 23.83 -6.95
CA LEU A 81 -3.28 25.07 -7.46
C LEU A 81 -3.99 24.85 -8.80
N PRO A 82 -4.80 25.83 -9.26
CA PRO A 82 -5.39 25.79 -10.60
C PRO A 82 -4.33 25.61 -11.69
N GLY A 83 -4.54 24.65 -12.58
CA GLY A 83 -3.68 24.38 -13.74
C GLY A 83 -2.40 23.59 -13.44
N ASP A 84 -2.19 23.13 -12.21
CA ASP A 84 -1.04 22.28 -11.83
C ASP A 84 -1.01 20.95 -12.58
N ASN A 85 -2.17 20.51 -13.09
CA ASN A 85 -2.32 19.29 -13.88
C ASN A 85 -1.76 18.05 -13.14
N PHE A 86 -2.13 17.89 -11.86
CA PHE A 86 -1.85 16.67 -11.12
C PHE A 86 -2.38 15.48 -11.92
N THR A 87 -1.61 14.39 -11.99
CA THR A 87 -1.83 13.17 -12.78
C THR A 87 -1.26 13.13 -14.20
N GLN A 88 -0.43 14.10 -14.61
CA GLN A 88 0.30 14.03 -15.88
C GLN A 88 1.18 12.76 -16.01
N GLY A 89 1.77 12.34 -14.89
CA GLY A 89 2.45 11.04 -14.79
C GLY A 89 1.96 10.27 -13.57
N ILE A 90 1.75 8.96 -13.71
CA ILE A 90 1.40 8.08 -12.59
C ILE A 90 2.32 6.84 -12.62
N GLY A 91 3.18 6.74 -11.61
CA GLY A 91 3.98 5.56 -11.33
C GLY A 91 3.41 4.81 -10.13
N LEU A 92 3.34 3.48 -10.23
CA LEU A 92 2.86 2.63 -9.15
C LEU A 92 3.86 1.51 -8.90
N SER A 93 4.26 1.37 -7.65
CA SER A 93 5.13 0.29 -7.15
C SER A 93 4.42 -0.44 -6.01
N GLU A 94 5.07 -1.45 -5.44
CA GLU A 94 4.52 -2.20 -4.30
C GLU A 94 4.25 -1.29 -3.09
N ASN A 95 5.09 -0.28 -2.86
CA ASN A 95 5.08 0.53 -1.65
C ASN A 95 4.67 1.98 -1.86
N PHE A 96 4.74 2.48 -3.09
CA PHE A 96 4.55 3.89 -3.39
C PHE A 96 3.74 4.11 -4.66
N ILE A 97 2.88 5.13 -4.60
CA ILE A 97 2.30 5.82 -5.75
C ILE A 97 3.10 7.10 -5.95
N ALA A 98 3.62 7.32 -7.15
CA ALA A 98 4.23 8.58 -7.56
C ALA A 98 3.30 9.27 -8.55
N VAL A 99 2.93 10.52 -8.30
CA VAL A 99 2.08 11.31 -9.19
C VAL A 99 2.76 12.61 -9.56
N GLY A 100 2.90 12.88 -10.85
CA GLY A 100 3.46 14.12 -11.38
C GLY A 100 2.39 15.19 -11.63
N ALA A 101 2.74 16.43 -11.36
CA ALA A 101 2.04 17.64 -11.74
C ALA A 101 3.05 18.49 -12.53
N ASN A 102 2.95 18.55 -13.87
CA ASN A 102 3.98 19.19 -14.71
C ASN A 102 4.03 20.71 -14.56
N ASN A 103 2.94 21.32 -14.10
CA ASN A 103 2.85 22.75 -13.81
C ASN A 103 2.87 23.04 -12.30
N GLY A 104 3.14 22.04 -11.45
CA GLY A 104 3.12 22.22 -10.01
C GLY A 104 4.06 23.33 -9.53
N ASP A 105 3.53 24.20 -8.66
CA ASP A 105 4.13 25.48 -8.26
C ASP A 105 4.89 25.44 -6.91
N HIS A 106 5.38 24.26 -6.47
CA HIS A 106 5.89 24.05 -5.11
C HIS A 106 7.01 25.02 -4.66
N GLN A 107 7.85 25.51 -5.58
CA GLN A 107 8.96 26.45 -5.30
C GLN A 107 9.12 27.56 -6.36
N GLY A 108 8.09 27.78 -7.19
CA GLY A 108 8.06 28.77 -8.26
C GLY A 108 7.13 28.35 -9.40
N VAL A 109 6.85 29.26 -10.34
CA VAL A 109 5.84 29.05 -11.40
C VAL A 109 6.25 27.94 -12.37
N SER A 110 5.39 26.92 -12.50
CA SER A 110 5.41 25.81 -13.44
C SER A 110 6.73 25.01 -13.46
N GLN A 111 7.29 24.73 -12.30
CA GLN A 111 8.55 23.97 -12.19
C GLN A 111 8.34 22.45 -12.27
N GLY A 112 7.10 22.00 -12.10
CA GLY A 112 6.78 20.59 -12.06
C GLY A 112 7.09 19.98 -10.69
N THR A 113 6.16 19.21 -10.15
CA THR A 113 6.28 18.58 -8.83
C THR A 113 5.89 17.10 -8.91
N ALA A 114 6.59 16.25 -8.16
CA ALA A 114 6.26 14.83 -8.01
C ALA A 114 5.87 14.54 -6.56
N TYR A 115 4.70 13.96 -6.38
CA TYR A 115 4.13 13.62 -5.08
C TYR A 115 4.23 12.11 -4.87
N PHE A 116 4.72 11.70 -3.70
CA PHE A 116 4.83 10.30 -3.32
C PHE A 116 3.84 9.98 -2.20
N TYR A 117 3.00 8.98 -2.42
CA TYR A 117 2.05 8.46 -1.45
C TYR A 117 2.45 7.04 -1.09
N LYS A 118 2.62 6.77 0.20
CA LYS A 118 2.90 5.42 0.69
C LYS A 118 1.62 4.59 0.65
N ILE A 119 1.68 3.43 0.01
CA ILE A 119 0.63 2.43 0.10
C ILE A 119 0.83 1.79 1.47
N GLN A 120 -0.01 2.16 2.44
CA GLN A 120 0.05 1.63 3.79
C GLN A 120 -0.14 0.12 3.72
N ASN A 121 0.94 -0.64 3.87
CA ASN A 121 0.98 -2.07 4.20
C ASN A 121 2.44 -2.57 4.24
N LEU A 122 3.29 -1.91 5.05
CA LEU A 122 4.50 -2.58 5.52
C LEU A 122 4.18 -3.09 6.93
N PRO A 123 4.47 -4.37 7.25
CA PRO A 123 4.47 -4.81 8.63
C PRO A 123 5.39 -3.84 9.40
N THR A 124 4.82 -3.18 10.41
CA THR A 124 5.62 -2.28 11.24
C THR A 124 6.18 -3.13 12.37
N ILE A 125 7.47 -3.45 12.29
CA ILE A 125 8.19 -4.00 13.43
C ILE A 125 8.44 -2.83 14.38
N VAL A 126 7.82 -2.85 15.55
CA VAL A 126 8.22 -1.97 16.66
C VAL A 126 9.53 -2.52 17.22
N GLU A 127 10.53 -1.66 17.43
CA GLU A 127 11.80 -2.05 18.04
C GLU A 127 11.52 -2.73 19.39
N ILE A 128 12.04 -3.94 19.58
CA ILE A 128 11.99 -4.64 20.86
C ILE A 128 13.31 -4.35 21.55
N GLU A 129 13.28 -3.57 22.63
CA GLU A 129 14.46 -3.36 23.46
C GLU A 129 14.99 -4.69 24.02
N ASN A 130 16.27 -4.72 24.40
CA ASN A 130 16.88 -5.90 25.02
C ASN A 130 16.05 -6.40 26.21
N GLN A 131 15.51 -7.61 26.09
CA GLN A 131 14.78 -8.25 27.18
C GLN A 131 15.78 -9.00 28.08
N THR A 132 15.80 -8.65 29.37
CA THR A 132 16.57 -9.41 30.38
C THR A 132 15.63 -10.40 31.04
N ILE A 133 15.94 -11.70 30.92
CA ILE A 133 15.15 -12.79 31.53
C ILE A 133 15.81 -13.18 32.85
N ASP A 134 15.10 -12.99 33.97
CA ASP A 134 15.52 -13.51 35.27
C ASP A 134 14.96 -14.92 35.49
N ILE A 135 15.84 -15.90 35.57
CA ILE A 135 15.56 -17.35 35.66
C ILE A 135 15.06 -17.79 37.05
N GLN A 136 14.75 -16.85 37.95
CA GLN A 136 14.28 -17.12 39.32
C GLN A 136 12.77 -17.42 39.44
N GLN A 137 11.99 -17.33 38.34
CA GLN A 137 10.57 -17.70 38.33
C GLN A 137 10.25 -18.77 37.29
N ASP A 138 9.43 -19.75 37.67
CA ASP A 138 9.06 -20.95 36.90
C ASP A 138 8.37 -20.69 35.54
N SER A 139 8.14 -19.43 35.16
CA SER A 139 7.77 -19.05 33.79
C SER A 139 8.05 -17.57 33.54
N CYS A 140 9.03 -17.27 32.67
CA CYS A 140 9.26 -15.93 32.16
C CYS A 140 8.77 -15.85 30.71
N LEU A 141 7.62 -15.23 30.49
CA LEU A 141 7.05 -15.03 29.16
C LEU A 141 7.57 -13.74 28.55
N VAL A 142 8.13 -13.82 27.33
CA VAL A 142 8.45 -12.65 26.51
C VAL A 142 7.25 -12.37 25.60
N ASN A 143 6.57 -11.26 25.85
CA ASN A 143 5.43 -10.85 25.02
C ASN A 143 5.93 -10.00 23.85
N LEU A 144 5.59 -10.42 22.62
CA LEU A 144 5.83 -9.66 21.40
C LEU A 144 4.49 -9.19 20.83
N ASN A 145 4.35 -7.89 20.57
CA ASN A 145 3.20 -7.38 19.84
C ASN A 145 3.56 -7.18 18.37
N ILE A 146 3.04 -8.05 17.51
CA ILE A 146 3.27 -8.01 16.07
C ILE A 146 1.92 -7.76 15.40
N VAL A 147 1.83 -6.65 14.66
CA VAL A 147 0.62 -6.31 13.90
C VAL A 147 0.90 -6.55 12.43
N ASP A 148 0.29 -7.59 11.88
CA ASP A 148 0.21 -7.82 10.44
C ASP A 148 -1.06 -7.17 9.87
N THR A 149 -0.90 -6.18 9.00
CA THR A 149 -2.02 -5.54 8.31
C THR A 149 -2.16 -5.96 6.85
N ASP A 150 -1.23 -6.76 6.32
CA ASP A 150 -1.19 -7.16 4.92
C ASP A 150 -1.57 -8.63 4.68
N GLY A 151 -1.64 -9.43 5.76
CA GLY A 151 -2.11 -10.82 5.74
C GLY A 151 -1.13 -11.79 5.09
N ARG A 152 0.14 -11.40 4.96
CA ARG A 152 1.22 -12.25 4.44
C ARG A 152 1.82 -13.11 5.55
N ASN A 153 2.78 -13.95 5.19
CA ASN A 153 3.48 -14.76 6.17
C ASN A 153 4.48 -13.91 6.95
N ILE A 154 4.40 -13.96 8.28
CA ILE A 154 5.43 -13.44 9.18
C ILE A 154 6.33 -14.60 9.63
N THR A 155 7.64 -14.44 9.43
CA THR A 155 8.65 -15.39 9.94
C THR A 155 9.25 -14.83 11.22
N ILE A 156 9.10 -15.56 12.34
CA ILE A 156 9.74 -15.26 13.62
C ILE A 156 10.81 -16.31 13.87
N THR A 157 12.05 -15.88 14.13
CA THR A 157 13.16 -16.76 14.48
C THR A 157 13.58 -16.50 15.92
N ALA A 158 13.60 -17.54 16.75
CA ALA A 158 14.15 -17.50 18.10
C ALA A 158 15.40 -18.39 18.16
N GLN A 159 16.45 -17.92 18.83
CA GLN A 159 17.73 -18.64 18.97
C GLN A 159 18.17 -18.59 20.44
N THR A 160 18.83 -19.65 20.89
CA THR A 160 19.47 -19.71 22.21
C THR A 160 20.98 -19.61 22.03
N ALA A 161 21.66 -18.86 22.91
CA ALA A 161 23.11 -18.83 22.96
C ALA A 161 23.70 -20.00 23.75
N ASN A 162 22.87 -20.73 24.51
CA ASN A 162 23.29 -21.85 25.35
C ASN A 162 22.17 -22.89 25.50
N GLU A 163 22.25 -23.96 24.70
CA GLU A 163 21.28 -25.06 24.67
C GLU A 163 21.25 -25.92 25.94
N GLN A 164 22.29 -25.82 26.80
CA GLN A 164 22.31 -26.51 28.09
C GLN A 164 21.43 -25.81 29.14
N ILE A 165 21.17 -24.51 28.96
CA ILE A 165 20.34 -23.70 29.86
C ILE A 165 18.93 -23.55 29.30
N VAL A 166 18.81 -23.22 28.01
CA VAL A 166 17.53 -23.14 27.30
C VAL A 166 17.66 -23.97 26.02
N PRO A 167 17.23 -25.23 26.00
CA PRO A 167 17.23 -26.04 24.79
C PRO A 167 16.21 -25.51 23.78
N TYR A 168 16.41 -25.76 22.48
CA TYR A 168 15.43 -25.36 21.46
C TYR A 168 14.02 -25.91 21.72
N THR A 169 13.94 -27.10 22.32
CA THR A 169 12.67 -27.73 22.73
C THR A 169 11.93 -26.96 23.82
N GLY A 170 12.61 -26.08 24.55
CA GLY A 170 12.03 -25.18 25.55
C GLY A 170 11.63 -23.81 25.00
N ILE A 171 11.84 -23.54 23.70
CA ILE A 171 11.42 -22.30 23.05
C ILE A 171 10.08 -22.54 22.36
N HIS A 172 9.05 -21.85 22.84
CA HIS A 172 7.70 -21.95 22.29
C HIS A 172 7.23 -20.58 21.77
N VAL A 173 6.79 -20.53 20.52
CA VAL A 173 6.15 -19.35 19.93
C VAL A 173 4.66 -19.65 19.80
N ASN A 174 3.84 -18.88 20.52
CA ASN A 174 2.38 -19.07 20.58
C ASN A 174 1.66 -17.73 20.29
N GLY A 175 0.42 -17.79 19.81
CA GLY A 175 -0.43 -16.62 19.57
C GLY A 175 -1.68 -16.98 18.74
N THR A 176 -2.34 -16.01 18.11
CA THR A 176 -3.41 -16.24 17.14
C THR A 176 -2.88 -16.43 15.72
N GLY A 177 -3.16 -17.57 15.05
CA GLY A 177 -2.73 -17.84 13.67
C GLY A 177 -2.39 -19.32 13.39
N THR A 178 -1.90 -19.62 12.18
CA THR A 178 -1.34 -20.94 11.82
C THR A 178 0.18 -20.88 11.91
N TYR A 179 0.80 -21.85 12.59
CA TYR A 179 2.25 -21.86 12.88
C TYR A 179 2.96 -23.03 12.22
N TYR A 180 4.19 -22.80 11.77
CA TYR A 180 5.12 -23.85 11.35
C TYR A 180 6.44 -23.67 12.12
N SER A 181 6.71 -24.55 13.07
CA SER A 181 8.00 -24.58 13.77
C SER A 181 9.02 -25.38 12.97
N VAL A 182 10.15 -24.76 12.64
CA VAL A 182 11.32 -25.46 12.09
C VAL A 182 12.38 -25.49 13.19
N ILE A 183 12.62 -26.67 13.77
CA ILE A 183 13.72 -26.87 14.71
C ILE A 183 14.97 -27.12 13.86
N PRO A 184 16.05 -26.34 14.00
CA PRO A 184 17.33 -26.65 13.35
C PRO A 184 17.81 -28.03 13.80
N MET A 185 18.23 -28.87 12.85
CA MET A 185 18.94 -30.12 13.15
C MET A 185 20.37 -29.85 13.60
#